data_AF-A0A2K3K3B0-F1
#
_entry.id   AF-A0A2K3K3B0-F1
#
_cell.length_a   1.000
_cell.length_b   1.000
_cell.length_c   1.000
_cell.angle_alpha   90.00
_cell.angle_beta   90.00
_cell.angle_gamma   90.00
#
_symmetry.space_group_name_H-M   'P 1'
#
loop_
_entity.id
_entity.type
_entity.pdbx_description
1 polymer ?
#
loop_
_entity_poly.entity_id
_entity_poly.type
_entity_poly.pdbx_seq_one_letter_code
_entity_poly.pdbx_strand_id
1 'polypeptide(L)'
;EQICLKRLWVSNIPYWEVSYKSQMKRNRMVVKLVENSTFEGIKNGEKMLTVYFLSVEIPVWILFFALGVTSDKEIVDLIDYEVGDGRVDNILFASIREADEKCETFRRGKNALLFLEERVKGVQFPPPESIDECLDMYV
;
A
#
# COMPACT_ATOMS: atom_id res chain seq x y z
N GLU A 1 24.23 3.49 -19.80
CA GLU A 1 23.68 3.04 -18.50
C GLU A 1 22.73 1.89 -18.71
N GLN A 2 22.95 0.76 -18.04
CA GLN A 2 22.04 -0.38 -18.10
C GLN A 2 20.90 -0.14 -17.11
N ILE A 3 19.65 -0.14 -17.60
CA ILE A 3 18.46 0.06 -16.77
C ILE A 3 18.30 -1.19 -15.90
N CYS A 4 18.67 -1.09 -14.62
CA CYS A 4 18.47 -2.16 -13.67
C CYS A 4 16.98 -2.23 -13.32
N LEU A 5 16.33 -3.34 -13.72
CA LEU A 5 14.87 -3.54 -13.68
C LEU A 5 14.31 -3.84 -12.28
N LYS A 6 15.18 -3.90 -11.26
CA LYS A 6 14.82 -4.16 -9.85
C LYS A 6 15.29 -3.04 -8.92
N ARG A 7 15.32 -1.81 -9.41
CA ARG A 7 15.81 -0.66 -8.63
C ARG A 7 14.66 -0.06 -7.81
N LEU A 8 14.81 -0.08 -6.48
CA LEU A 8 14.01 0.72 -5.56
C LEU A 8 14.51 2.17 -5.57
N TRP A 9 13.59 3.11 -5.69
CA TRP A 9 13.87 4.54 -5.60
C TRP A 9 13.36 5.06 -4.27
N VAL A 10 14.24 5.64 -3.46
CA VAL A 10 13.88 6.24 -2.19
C VAL A 10 14.03 7.75 -2.32
N SER A 11 12.96 8.49 -2.06
CA SER A 11 12.96 9.95 -1.98
C SER A 11 12.42 10.39 -0.63
N ASN A 12 12.94 11.50 -0.11
CA ASN A 12 12.43 12.15 1.10
C ASN A 12 12.00 13.61 0.86
N ILE A 13 11.83 14.01 -0.41
CA ILE A 13 11.48 15.39 -0.80
C ILE A 13 10.18 15.37 -1.62
N PRO A 14 9.08 16.02 -1.18
CA PRO A 14 8.85 16.65 0.13
C PRO A 14 8.46 15.67 1.27
N TYR A 15 8.22 14.39 0.96
CA TYR A 15 7.84 13.33 1.92
C TYR A 15 8.58 12.03 1.63
N TRP A 16 8.56 11.08 2.57
CA TRP A 16 9.13 9.75 2.36
C TRP A 16 8.31 8.96 1.33
N GLU A 17 8.97 8.59 0.25
CA GLU A 17 8.43 7.81 -0.85
C GLU A 17 9.41 6.70 -1.23
N VAL A 18 8.91 5.48 -1.36
CA VAL A 18 9.62 4.34 -1.95
C VAL A 18 8.88 3.90 -3.20
N SER A 19 9.56 4.00 -4.34
CA SER A 19 9.02 3.77 -5.67
C SER A 19 9.67 2.52 -6.29
N TYR A 20 8.86 1.53 -6.67
CA TYR A 20 9.28 0.39 -7.49
C TYR A 20 8.72 0.52 -8.91
N LYS A 21 9.57 0.29 -9.92
CA LYS A 21 9.19 0.37 -11.33
C LYS A 21 9.32 -1.00 -11.97
N SER A 22 8.19 -1.59 -12.35
CA SER A 22 8.16 -2.85 -13.12
C SER A 22 8.74 -2.65 -14.52
N GLN A 23 9.09 -3.74 -15.20
CA GLN A 23 9.68 -3.75 -16.55
C GLN A 23 8.78 -3.06 -17.58
N MET A 24 7.47 -3.05 -17.33
CA MET A 24 6.49 -2.33 -18.14
C MET A 24 6.47 -0.86 -17.71
N LYS A 25 6.89 0.05 -18.60
CA LYS A 25 7.13 1.49 -18.30
C LYS A 25 5.95 2.24 -17.65
N ARG A 26 4.72 1.72 -17.71
CA ARG A 26 3.49 2.29 -17.12
C ARG A 26 3.18 1.81 -15.69
N ASN A 27 3.86 0.76 -15.22
CA ASN A 27 3.51 0.03 -14.01
C ASN A 27 4.46 0.43 -12.87
N ARG A 28 4.05 1.46 -12.10
CA ARG A 28 4.78 1.95 -10.92
C ARG A 28 3.95 1.63 -9.68
N MET A 29 4.58 0.94 -8.73
CA MET A 29 4.06 0.79 -7.38
C MET A 29 4.83 1.75 -6.48
N VAL A 30 4.12 2.61 -5.75
CA VAL A 30 4.75 3.64 -4.93
C VAL A 30 4.18 3.59 -3.53
N VAL A 31 5.03 3.26 -2.55
CA VAL A 31 4.68 3.35 -1.14
C VAL A 31 5.05 4.73 -0.63
N LYS A 32 4.12 5.42 0.02
CA LYS A 32 4.31 6.76 0.57
C LYS A 32 3.92 6.79 2.04
N LEU A 33 4.60 7.66 2.78
CA LEU A 33 4.19 8.06 4.11
C LEU A 33 3.33 9.33 3.98
N VAL A 34 2.03 9.19 4.20
CA VAL A 34 1.04 10.26 4.01
C VAL A 34 0.42 10.65 5.35
N GLU A 35 0.07 11.92 5.52
CA GLU A 35 -0.67 12.39 6.69
C GLU A 35 -2.16 12.04 6.53
N ASN A 36 -2.79 11.49 7.58
CA ASN A 36 -4.22 11.19 7.53
C ASN A 36 -5.03 12.50 7.40
N SER A 37 -5.84 12.61 6.35
CA SER A 37 -6.56 13.84 5.99
C SER A 37 -8.00 13.91 6.51
N THR A 38 -8.46 12.93 7.28
CA THR A 38 -9.86 12.88 7.75
C THR A 38 -9.95 12.47 9.22
N PHE A 39 -10.02 13.44 10.16
CA PHE A 39 -11.06 13.53 11.21
C PHE A 39 -10.83 14.71 12.18
N GLU A 40 -11.88 15.50 12.42
CA GLU A 40 -12.01 16.45 13.53
C GLU A 40 -12.18 15.68 14.86
N GLY A 41 -11.10 15.16 15.43
CA GLY A 41 -11.18 14.48 16.73
C GLY A 41 -9.94 13.72 17.17
N ILE A 42 -9.02 13.44 16.24
CA ILE A 42 -7.71 12.86 16.55
C ILE A 42 -6.67 13.94 16.32
N LYS A 43 -5.97 14.32 17.39
CA LYS A 43 -4.94 15.35 17.36
C LYS A 43 -3.82 14.96 16.40
N ASN A 44 -3.54 15.84 15.44
CA ASN A 44 -2.25 16.06 14.77
C ASN A 44 -1.64 14.89 13.94
N GLY A 45 -1.77 14.96 12.61
CA GLY A 45 -0.69 14.58 11.69
C GLY A 45 -0.17 13.14 11.78
N GLU A 46 -1.01 12.20 12.20
CA GLU A 46 -0.66 10.78 12.21
C GLU A 46 -0.30 10.36 10.78
N LYS A 47 0.90 9.78 10.64
CA LYS A 47 1.42 9.35 9.35
C LYS A 47 1.07 7.89 9.12
N MET A 48 0.63 7.56 7.92
CA MET A 48 0.22 6.22 7.52
C MET A 48 0.89 5.82 6.21
N LEU A 49 1.06 4.52 6.03
CA LEU A 49 1.61 3.95 4.83
C LEU A 49 0.49 3.72 3.80
N THR A 50 0.56 4.45 2.69
CA THR A 50 -0.30 4.23 1.53
C THR A 50 0.51 3.71 0.37
N VAL A 51 -0.13 2.98 -0.52
CA VAL A 51 0.47 2.50 -1.77
C VAL A 51 -0.37 2.99 -2.95
N TYR A 52 0.33 3.59 -3.91
CA TYR A 52 -0.21 3.91 -5.21
C TYR A 52 0.06 2.75 -6.15
N PHE A 53 -1.01 2.08 -6.56
CA PHE A 53 -1.00 0.92 -7.45
C PHE A 53 -1.99 1.17 -8.59
N LEU A 54 -1.52 1.11 -9.84
CA LEU A 54 -2.35 1.32 -11.04
C LEU A 54 -3.25 2.57 -10.99
N SER A 55 -2.68 3.69 -10.51
CA SER A 55 -3.38 4.98 -10.33
C SER A 55 -4.43 5.02 -9.22
N VAL A 56 -4.48 4.00 -8.37
CA VAL A 56 -5.31 3.95 -7.16
C VAL A 56 -4.42 4.13 -5.94
N GLU A 57 -4.85 4.95 -4.99
CA GLU A 57 -4.27 5.00 -3.64
C GLU A 57 -5.04 4.07 -2.70
N ILE A 58 -4.34 3.12 -2.10
CA ILE A 58 -4.90 2.15 -1.15
C ILE A 58 -4.02 2.08 0.12
N PRO A 59 -4.59 1.73 1.28
CA PRO A 59 -3.80 1.39 2.47
C PRO A 59 -2.87 0.22 2.17
N VAL A 60 -1.61 0.32 2.62
CA VAL A 60 -0.62 -0.76 2.39
C VAL A 60 -1.10 -2.11 2.95
N TRP A 61 -1.86 -2.07 4.04
CA TRP A 61 -2.40 -3.26 4.71
C TRP A 61 -3.36 -4.05 3.83
N ILE A 62 -4.22 -3.35 3.06
CA ILE A 62 -5.14 -4.00 2.13
C ILE A 62 -4.36 -4.69 1.01
N LEU A 63 -3.26 -4.08 0.53
CA LEU A 63 -2.42 -4.70 -0.50
C LEU A 63 -1.77 -5.99 0.00
N PHE A 64 -1.24 -6.03 1.23
CA PHE A 64 -0.67 -7.25 1.78
C PHE A 64 -1.69 -8.40 1.85
N PHE A 65 -2.91 -8.13 2.30
CA PHE A 65 -3.97 -9.15 2.30
C PHE A 65 -4.40 -9.54 0.89
N ALA A 66 -4.41 -8.62 -0.07
CA ALA A 66 -4.68 -8.93 -1.48
C ALA A 66 -3.58 -9.84 -2.09
N LEU A 67 -2.34 -9.72 -1.60
CA LEU A 67 -1.22 -10.59 -1.96
C LEU A 67 -1.21 -11.94 -1.22
N GLY A 68 -2.20 -12.20 -0.35
CA GLY A 68 -2.37 -13.47 0.34
C GLY A 68 -1.77 -13.56 1.74
N VAL A 69 -1.27 -12.45 2.30
CA VAL A 69 -0.86 -12.40 3.72
C VAL A 69 -2.08 -12.58 4.60
N THR A 70 -1.95 -13.37 5.67
CA THR A 70 -3.11 -13.90 6.40
C THR A 70 -3.41 -13.20 7.72
N SER A 71 -2.46 -12.42 8.25
CA SER A 71 -2.63 -11.73 9.52
C SER A 71 -1.82 -10.44 9.64
N ASP A 72 -2.28 -9.53 10.48
CA ASP A 72 -1.57 -8.29 10.80
C ASP A 72 -0.17 -8.59 11.35
N LYS A 73 -0.03 -9.64 12.17
CA LYS A 73 1.26 -10.09 12.71
C LYS A 73 2.23 -10.48 11.59
N GLU A 74 1.77 -11.25 10.61
CA GLU A 74 2.61 -11.65 9.48
C GLU A 74 3.08 -10.44 8.67
N ILE A 75 2.22 -9.42 8.49
CA ILE A 75 2.61 -8.16 7.85
C ILE A 75 3.67 -7.42 8.67
N VAL A 76 3.48 -7.32 9.99
CA VAL A 76 4.47 -6.72 10.91
C VAL A 76 5.80 -7.46 10.82
N ASP A 77 5.79 -8.80 10.79
CA ASP A 77 6.98 -9.63 10.67
C ASP A 77 7.67 -9.47 9.29
N LEU A 78 6.90 -9.17 8.22
CA LEU A 78 7.42 -8.86 6.88
C LEU A 78 8.01 -7.45 6.78
N ILE A 79 7.49 -6.50 7.57
CA ILE A 79 8.04 -5.16 7.70
C ILE A 79 9.17 -5.25 8.72
N ASP A 80 10.37 -5.57 8.26
CA ASP A 80 11.54 -5.65 9.13
C ASP A 80 11.91 -4.25 9.66
N TYR A 81 11.53 -3.95 10.91
CA TYR A 81 11.90 -2.73 11.62
C TYR A 81 12.46 -3.05 13.01
N GLU A 82 13.28 -2.14 13.53
CA GLU A 82 13.89 -2.28 14.85
C GLU A 82 12.82 -2.17 15.94
N VAL A 83 12.55 -3.30 16.63
CA VAL A 83 11.55 -3.40 17.68
C VAL A 83 11.87 -2.38 18.79
N GLY A 84 10.92 -1.50 19.09
CA GLY A 84 11.03 -0.50 20.15
C GLY A 84 11.04 0.96 19.68
N ASP A 85 11.03 1.25 18.37
CA ASP A 85 10.71 2.60 17.89
C ASP A 85 9.19 2.82 17.89
N GLY A 86 8.68 3.37 19.00
CA GLY A 86 7.26 3.68 19.16
C GLY A 86 6.68 4.61 18.07
N ARG A 87 7.52 5.30 17.28
CA ARG A 87 7.05 6.07 16.12
C ARG A 87 6.65 5.16 14.97
N VAL A 88 7.41 4.10 14.72
CA VAL A 88 7.08 3.11 13.69
C VAL A 88 5.83 2.35 14.10
N ASP A 89 5.74 1.93 15.38
CA ASP A 89 4.53 1.30 15.91
C ASP A 89 3.29 2.17 15.67
N ASN A 90 3.36 3.46 15.99
CA ASN A 90 2.27 4.41 15.75
C ASN A 90 1.87 4.52 14.26
N ILE A 91 2.85 4.50 13.35
CA ILE A 91 2.60 4.51 11.90
C ILE A 91 1.89 3.23 11.47
N LEU A 92 2.31 2.07 11.97
CA LEU A 92 1.69 0.78 11.67
C LEU A 92 0.25 0.73 12.20
N PHE A 93 0.03 1.14 13.45
CA PHE A 93 -1.31 1.23 14.03
C PHE A 93 -2.23 2.18 13.25
N ALA A 94 -1.73 3.36 12.86
CA ALA A 94 -2.48 4.29 12.03
C ALA A 94 -2.83 3.70 10.65
N SER A 95 -1.89 2.96 10.05
CA SER A 95 -2.09 2.29 8.76
C SER A 95 -3.12 1.16 8.82
N ILE A 96 -3.15 0.42 9.94
CA ILE A 96 -4.18 -0.60 10.21
C ILE A 96 -5.56 0.05 10.36
N ARG A 97 -5.65 1.12 11.17
CA ARG A 97 -6.91 1.85 11.40
C ARG A 97 -7.48 2.41 10.09
N GLU A 98 -6.63 3.00 9.25
CA GLU A 98 -7.01 3.49 7.93
C GLU A 98 -7.54 2.37 7.01
N ALA A 99 -6.95 1.17 7.08
CA ALA A 99 -7.43 0.01 6.33
C ALA A 99 -8.81 -0.46 6.82
N ASP A 100 -9.01 -0.48 8.14
CA ASP A 100 -10.29 -0.80 8.77
C ASP A 100 -11.39 0.20 8.39
N GLU A 101 -11.07 1.49 8.39
CA GLU A 101 -12.01 2.55 7.98
C GLU A 101 -12.40 2.44 6.50
N LYS A 102 -11.44 2.11 5.62
CA LYS A 102 -11.70 1.98 4.17
C LYS A 102 -12.38 0.66 3.79
N CYS A 103 -12.13 -0.42 4.51
CA CYS A 103 -12.67 -1.73 4.22
C CYS A 103 -12.67 -2.65 5.45
N GLU A 104 -13.55 -2.45 6.42
CA GLU A 104 -13.60 -3.23 7.69
C GLU A 104 -13.46 -4.77 7.54
N THR A 105 -13.95 -5.32 6.42
CA THR A 105 -13.94 -6.76 6.16
C THR A 105 -12.74 -7.27 5.35
N PHE A 106 -11.74 -6.43 5.07
CA PHE A 106 -10.62 -6.76 4.15
C PHE A 106 -9.87 -8.04 4.53
N ARG A 107 -9.77 -8.34 5.84
CA ARG A 107 -9.08 -9.53 6.36
C ARG A 107 -9.80 -10.86 6.09
N ARG A 108 -11.04 -10.83 5.58
CA ARG A 108 -11.87 -12.03 5.41
C ARG A 108 -11.86 -12.50 3.96
N GLY A 109 -11.49 -13.76 3.73
CA GLY A 109 -11.57 -14.38 2.41
C GLY A 109 -10.82 -13.57 1.34
N LYS A 110 -11.51 -13.24 0.24
CA LYS A 110 -10.95 -12.45 -0.86
C LYS A 110 -11.33 -10.97 -0.82
N ASN A 111 -11.81 -10.47 0.32
CA ASN A 111 -12.37 -9.11 0.40
C ASN A 111 -11.33 -8.03 0.07
N ALA A 112 -10.08 -8.17 0.51
CA ALA A 112 -9.01 -7.25 0.13
C ALA A 112 -8.79 -7.21 -1.39
N LEU A 113 -8.80 -8.37 -2.05
CA LEU A 113 -8.65 -8.48 -3.51
C LEU A 113 -9.84 -7.85 -4.25
N LEU A 114 -11.06 -8.11 -3.79
CA LEU A 114 -12.29 -7.53 -4.35
C LEU A 114 -12.33 -6.01 -4.19
N PHE A 115 -11.94 -5.49 -3.02
CA PHE A 115 -11.82 -4.06 -2.78
C PHE A 115 -10.83 -3.43 -3.76
N LEU A 116 -9.67 -4.06 -3.95
CA LEU A 116 -8.67 -3.59 -4.89
C LEU A 116 -9.17 -3.61 -6.33
N GLU A 117 -9.82 -4.70 -6.75
CA GLU A 117 -10.40 -4.86 -8.08
C GLU A 117 -11.44 -3.79 -8.39
N GLU A 118 -12.35 -3.50 -7.45
CA GLU A 118 -13.37 -2.46 -7.58
C GLU A 118 -12.72 -1.08 -7.79
N ARG A 119 -11.71 -0.76 -6.98
CA ARG A 119 -11.01 0.54 -7.09
C ARG A 119 -10.24 0.68 -8.40
N VAL A 120 -9.56 -0.38 -8.84
CA VAL A 120 -8.81 -0.39 -10.11
C VAL A 120 -9.75 -0.28 -11.30
N LYS A 121 -10.92 -0.93 -11.28
CA LYS A 121 -11.94 -0.79 -12.34
C LYS A 121 -12.58 0.59 -12.37
N GLY A 122 -12.60 1.31 -11.25
CA GLY A 122 -13.18 2.64 -11.13
C GLY A 122 -12.34 3.80 -11.69
N VAL A 123 -11.08 3.57 -12.09
CA VAL A 123 -10.22 4.63 -12.64
C VAL A 123 -10.63 4.98 -14.08
N GLN A 124 -10.22 6.16 -14.55
CA GLN A 124 -10.58 6.65 -15.90
C GLN A 124 -10.09 5.74 -17.04
N PHE A 125 -8.97 5.04 -16.84
CA PHE A 125 -8.36 4.13 -17.81
C PHE A 125 -7.94 2.83 -17.10
N PRO A 126 -8.90 1.93 -16.81
CA PRO A 126 -8.60 0.70 -16.10
C PRO A 126 -7.71 -0.22 -16.95
N PRO A 127 -6.86 -1.05 -16.33
CA PRO A 127 -6.11 -2.08 -17.03
C PRO A 127 -7.06 -3.09 -17.71
N PRO A 128 -6.70 -3.61 -18.90
CA PRO A 128 -7.45 -4.70 -19.52
C PRO A 128 -7.24 -6.05 -18.82
N GLU A 129 -6.13 -6.22 -18.09
CA GLU A 129 -5.83 -7.41 -17.33
C GLU A 129 -6.69 -7.52 -16.06
N SER A 130 -6.89 -8.75 -15.59
CA SER A 130 -7.49 -9.03 -14.28
C SER A 130 -6.62 -8.50 -13.14
N ILE A 131 -7.20 -8.38 -11.94
CA ILE A 131 -6.43 -7.90 -10.79
C ILE A 131 -5.30 -8.86 -10.39
N ASP A 132 -5.53 -10.17 -10.49
CA ASP A 132 -4.51 -11.19 -10.22
C ASP A 132 -3.34 -11.06 -11.20
N GLU A 133 -3.62 -10.99 -12.51
CA GLU A 133 -2.59 -10.76 -13.54
C GLU A 133 -1.83 -9.44 -13.31
N CYS A 134 -2.54 -8.40 -12.86
CA CYS A 134 -1.92 -7.13 -12.51
C CYS A 134 -0.96 -7.24 -11.33
N LEU A 135 -1.28 -8.02 -10.29
CA LEU A 135 -0.42 -8.23 -9.12
C LEU A 135 0.80 -9.07 -9.50
N ASP A 136 0.62 -10.13 -10.30
CA ASP A 136 1.68 -11.01 -10.79
C ASP A 136 2.77 -10.27 -11.60
N MET A 137 2.48 -9.10 -12.15
CA MET A 137 3.50 -8.27 -12.83
C MET A 137 4.49 -7.59 -11.88
N TYR A 138 4.25 -7.63 -10.57
CA TYR A 138 5.06 -6.95 -9.55
C TYR A 138 5.70 -7.90 -8.52
N VAL A 139 5.34 -9.19 -8.52
CA VAL A 139 5.86 -10.24 -7.62
C VAL A 139 6.75 -11.20 -8.42
#